data_AF-A0A6N9TRK8-F1
#
_entry.id   AF-A0A6N9TRK8-F1
#
_cell.length_a   1.000
_cell.length_b   1.000
_cell.length_c   1.000
_cell.angle_alpha   90.00
_cell.angle_beta   90.00
_cell.angle_gamma   90.00
#
_symmetry.space_group_name_H-M   'P 1'
#
loop_
_entity.id
_entity.type
_entity.pdbx_description
1 polymer ?
#
loop_
_entity_poly.entity_id
_entity_poly.type
_entity_poly.pdbx_seq_one_letter_code
_entity_poly.pdbx_strand_id
1 'polypeptide(L)'
;MGFLAPLLFADGRLPVGAYTYSAGLEPAVAAGLTRDRIPALLRARLHTTAVTEAATAVLALRAGGQDPVDYGPVQRALEARTPAAPLRAASTTLGRGVHRL
;
A
#
# COMPACT_ATOMS: atom_id res chain seq x y z
N MET A 1 -14.02 -22.04 -2.22
CA MET A 1 -13.02 -21.23 -1.47
C MET A 1 -12.56 -19.96 -2.20
N GLY A 2 -12.80 -19.78 -3.50
CA GLY A 2 -12.22 -18.65 -4.28
C GLY A 2 -12.69 -17.22 -3.90
N PHE A 3 -13.92 -17.05 -3.40
CA PHE A 3 -14.46 -15.71 -3.11
C PHE A 3 -14.18 -15.20 -1.69
N LEU A 4 -13.78 -16.08 -0.76
CA LEU A 4 -13.54 -15.71 0.64
C LEU A 4 -12.12 -15.16 0.84
N ALA A 5 -11.14 -15.67 0.09
CA ALA A 5 -9.74 -15.24 0.25
C ALA A 5 -9.55 -13.73 0.05
N PRO A 6 -10.12 -13.07 -0.99
CA PRO A 6 -10.03 -11.61 -1.11
C PRO A 6 -10.69 -10.85 0.07
N LEU A 7 -11.78 -11.39 0.64
CA LEU A 7 -12.43 -10.79 1.80
C LEU A 7 -11.55 -10.88 3.06
N LEU A 8 -10.81 -11.97 3.23
CA LEU A 8 -9.84 -12.10 4.32
C LEU A 8 -8.69 -11.09 4.17
N PHE A 9 -8.20 -10.87 2.94
CA PHE A 9 -7.18 -9.84 2.68
C PHE A 9 -7.70 -8.40 2.86
N ALA A 10 -9.01 -8.19 2.74
CA ALA A 10 -9.65 -6.90 2.97
C ALA A 10 -10.06 -6.66 4.43
N ASP A 11 -9.95 -7.66 5.31
CA ASP A 11 -10.33 -7.53 6.71
C ASP A 11 -9.31 -6.67 7.47
N GLY A 12 -9.77 -5.57 8.08
CA GLY A 12 -8.91 -4.67 8.86
C GLY A 12 -8.27 -5.32 10.09
N ARG A 13 -8.75 -6.50 10.51
CA ARG A 13 -8.19 -7.30 11.61
C ARG A 13 -7.08 -8.25 11.14
N LEU A 14 -6.78 -8.32 9.84
CA LEU A 14 -5.70 -9.14 9.32
C LEU A 14 -4.38 -8.76 10.04
N PRO A 15 -3.68 -9.70 10.69
CA PRO A 15 -2.59 -9.41 11.62
C PRO A 15 -1.26 -9.11 10.89
N VAL A 16 -1.31 -8.23 9.90
CA VAL A 16 -0.15 -7.83 9.07
C VAL A 16 0.39 -6.45 9.44
N GLY A 17 -0.16 -5.82 10.48
CA GLY A 17 0.27 -4.52 10.98
C GLY A 17 -0.28 -3.31 10.20
N ALA A 18 -1.31 -3.49 9.37
CA ALA A 18 -1.84 -2.40 8.54
C ALA A 18 -2.36 -1.21 9.38
N TYR A 19 -2.91 -1.47 10.57
CA TYR A 19 -3.42 -0.43 11.47
C TYR A 19 -2.34 0.33 12.26
N THR A 20 -1.07 -0.11 12.22
CA THR A 20 0.03 0.59 12.91
C THR A 20 0.65 1.69 12.04
N TYR A 21 0.09 1.96 10.87
CA TYR A 21 0.56 2.95 9.92
C TYR A 21 -0.57 3.92 9.58
N SER A 22 -0.34 5.22 9.84
CA SER A 22 -1.35 6.27 9.68
C SER A 22 -1.53 6.77 8.25
N ALA A 23 -0.77 6.26 7.29
CA ALA A 23 -0.84 6.72 5.91
C ALA A 23 -0.64 8.25 5.77
N GLY A 24 0.31 8.80 6.54
CA GLY A 24 0.63 10.23 6.51
C GLY A 24 -0.42 11.14 7.16
N LEU A 25 -1.45 10.58 7.80
CA LEU A 25 -2.44 11.38 8.54
C LEU A 25 -1.83 12.04 9.77
N GLU A 26 -1.01 11.32 10.54
CA GLU A 26 -0.32 11.87 11.73
C GLU A 26 0.53 13.11 11.42
N PRO A 27 1.46 13.10 10.44
CA PRO A 27 2.21 14.31 10.10
C PRO A 27 1.34 15.40 9.49
N ALA A 28 0.24 15.07 8.79
CA ALA A 28 -0.69 16.07 8.29
C ALA A 28 -1.43 16.80 9.43
N VAL A 29 -1.86 16.07 10.46
CA VAL A 29 -2.46 16.63 11.67
C VAL A 29 -1.43 17.48 12.43
N ALA A 30 -0.20 16.99 12.58
CA ALA A 30 0.88 17.77 13.18
C ALA A 30 1.17 19.08 12.41
N ALA A 31 0.96 19.08 11.09
CA ALA A 31 1.06 20.26 10.23
C ALA A 31 -0.20 21.14 10.18
N GLY A 32 -1.23 20.86 11.00
CA GLY A 32 -2.43 21.69 11.12
C GLY A 32 -3.64 21.22 10.31
N LEU A 33 -3.66 19.98 9.80
CA LEU A 33 -4.85 19.43 9.15
C LEU A 33 -6.01 19.30 10.15
N THR A 34 -7.09 20.03 9.89
CA THR A 34 -8.32 19.95 10.68
C THR A 34 -9.22 18.80 10.21
N ARG A 35 -10.11 18.34 11.11
CA ARG A 35 -10.99 17.18 10.88
C ARG A 35 -11.84 17.31 9.61
N ASP A 36 -12.37 18.50 9.34
CA ASP A 36 -13.19 18.81 8.16
C ASP A 36 -12.42 18.68 6.84
N ARG A 37 -11.08 18.70 6.88
CA ARG A 37 -10.19 18.55 5.72
C ARG A 37 -9.78 17.10 5.45
N ILE A 38 -10.04 16.17 6.37
CA ILE A 38 -9.74 14.73 6.19
C ILE A 38 -10.37 14.17 4.89
N PRO A 39 -11.64 14.44 4.54
CA PRO A 39 -12.22 13.95 3.29
C PRO A 39 -11.49 14.46 2.04
N ALA A 40 -10.89 15.65 2.09
CA ALA A 40 -10.09 16.17 0.98
C ALA A 40 -8.73 15.44 0.89
N LEU A 41 -8.08 15.17 2.02
CA LEU A 41 -6.87 14.36 2.07
C LEU A 41 -7.11 12.95 1.51
N LEU A 42 -8.21 12.29 1.92
CA LEU A 42 -8.56 10.95 1.44
C LEU A 42 -8.79 10.94 -0.08
N ARG A 43 -9.52 11.93 -0.62
CA ARG A 43 -9.70 12.07 -2.08
C ARG A 43 -8.38 12.29 -2.81
N ALA A 44 -7.51 13.15 -2.29
CA ALA A 44 -6.19 13.37 -2.88
C ALA A 44 -5.38 12.05 -2.91
N ARG A 45 -5.40 11.27 -1.84
CA ARG A 45 -4.75 9.95 -1.77
C ARG A 45 -5.36 8.94 -2.74
N LEU A 46 -6.69 8.91 -2.87
CA LEU A 46 -7.39 8.04 -3.81
C LEU A 46 -6.96 8.30 -5.26
N HIS A 47 -6.70 9.56 -5.63
CA HIS A 47 -6.27 9.93 -6.98
C HIS A 47 -4.75 9.86 -7.20
N THR A 48 -3.95 9.62 -6.16
CA THR A 48 -2.48 9.62 -6.25
C THR A 48 -1.89 8.29 -5.79
N THR A 49 -1.73 8.11 -4.47
CA THR A 49 -1.12 6.92 -3.87
C THR A 49 -1.90 5.66 -4.22
N ALA A 50 -3.24 5.67 -4.08
CA ALA A 50 -4.04 4.48 -4.30
C ALA A 50 -4.02 4.02 -5.78
N VAL A 51 -4.06 4.96 -6.73
CA VAL A 51 -3.90 4.63 -8.16
C VAL A 51 -2.54 3.99 -8.43
N THR A 52 -1.48 4.54 -7.84
CA THR A 52 -0.12 4.00 -8.01
C THR A 52 0.00 2.59 -7.44
N GLU A 53 -0.45 2.38 -6.20
CA GLU A 53 -0.41 1.07 -5.54
C GLU A 53 -1.29 0.04 -6.24
N ALA A 54 -2.48 0.43 -6.71
CA ALA A 54 -3.36 -0.45 -7.47
C ALA A 54 -2.74 -0.86 -8.82
N ALA A 55 -2.14 0.09 -9.55
CA ALA A 55 -1.42 -0.21 -10.78
C ALA A 55 -0.23 -1.15 -10.52
N THR A 56 0.53 -0.91 -9.46
CA THR A 56 1.61 -1.81 -9.05
C THR A 56 1.12 -3.21 -8.72
N ALA A 57 -0.01 -3.37 -8.03
CA ALA A 57 -0.58 -4.68 -7.75
C ALA A 57 -0.94 -5.45 -9.03
N VAL A 58 -1.53 -4.78 -10.02
CA VAL A 58 -1.83 -5.38 -11.33
C VAL A 58 -0.55 -5.76 -12.08
N LEU A 59 0.47 -4.92 -12.06
CA LEU A 59 1.76 -5.20 -12.70
C LEU A 59 2.50 -6.34 -12.01
N ALA A 60 2.44 -6.42 -10.68
CA ALA A 60 2.99 -7.53 -9.92
C ALA A 60 2.31 -8.85 -10.27
N LEU A 61 0.97 -8.88 -10.38
CA LEU A 61 0.23 -10.06 -10.83
C LEU A 61 0.69 -10.51 -12.22
N ARG A 62 0.87 -9.58 -13.16
CA ARG A 62 1.36 -9.89 -14.52
C ARG A 62 2.79 -10.45 -14.50
N ALA A 63 3.67 -9.86 -13.70
CA ALA A 63 5.04 -10.32 -13.53
C ALA A 63 5.10 -11.74 -12.93
N GLY A 64 4.23 -12.05 -11.98
CA GLY A 64 4.10 -13.38 -11.39
C GLY A 64 3.63 -14.47 -12.36
N GLY A 65 3.05 -14.09 -13.51
CA GLY A 65 2.68 -15.01 -14.59
C GLY A 65 3.71 -15.15 -15.70
N GLN A 66 4.88 -14.51 -15.60
CA GLN A 66 5.98 -14.67 -16.57
C GLN A 66 6.94 -15.79 -16.16
N ASP A 67 7.71 -16.31 -17.12
CA ASP A 67 8.79 -17.28 -16.88
C ASP A 67 10.09 -16.80 -17.55
N PRO A 68 11.15 -16.44 -16.80
CA PRO A 68 11.21 -16.45 -15.34
C PRO A 68 10.38 -15.32 -14.70
N VAL A 69 9.94 -15.54 -13.46
CA VAL A 69 9.27 -14.51 -12.65
C VAL A 69 10.30 -13.45 -12.23
N ASP A 70 10.05 -12.18 -12.58
CA ASP A 70 10.87 -11.04 -12.14
C ASP A 70 10.00 -9.86 -11.66
N TYR A 71 9.99 -9.63 -10.34
CA TYR A 71 9.32 -8.48 -9.72
C TYR A 71 10.20 -7.22 -9.65
N GLY A 72 11.50 -7.32 -9.95
CA GLY A 72 12.49 -6.26 -9.78
C GLY A 72 12.11 -4.94 -10.47
N PRO A 73 11.70 -4.94 -11.75
CA PRO A 73 11.24 -3.73 -12.43
C PRO A 73 10.04 -3.07 -11.75
N VAL A 74 9.07 -3.86 -11.30
CA VAL A 74 7.86 -3.37 -10.62
C VAL A 74 8.21 -2.76 -9.26
N GLN A 75 9.09 -3.42 -8.49
CA GLN A 75 9.57 -2.93 -7.20
C GLN A 75 10.31 -1.60 -7.35
N ARG A 76 11.28 -1.50 -8.27
CA ARG A 76 12.01 -0.24 -8.53
C ARG A 76 11.07 0.89 -8.95
N ALA A 77 10.07 0.57 -9.77
CA ALA A 77 9.07 1.54 -10.22
C ALA A 77 8.18 2.06 -9.08
N LEU A 78 7.80 1.21 -8.12
CA LEU A 78 7.06 1.61 -6.92
C LEU A 78 7.93 2.46 -5.99
N GLU A 79 9.18 2.05 -5.76
CA GLU A 79 10.12 2.79 -4.90
C GLU A 79 10.41 4.19 -5.42
N ALA A 80 10.61 4.34 -6.74
CA ALA A 80 10.80 5.65 -7.38
C ALA A 80 9.58 6.58 -7.20
N ARG A 81 8.38 6.03 -7.09
CA ARG A 81 7.12 6.76 -6.85
C ARG A 81 6.77 6.91 -5.37
N THR A 82 7.63 6.40 -4.47
CA THR A 82 7.48 6.49 -3.02
C THR A 82 8.67 7.25 -2.44
N PRO A 83 8.69 8.60 -2.49
CA PRO A 83 9.90 9.38 -2.19
C PRO A 83 10.39 9.24 -0.74
N ALA A 84 9.46 9.15 0.21
CA ALA A 84 9.76 9.08 1.63
C ALA A 84 10.32 7.71 2.03
N ALA A 85 11.56 7.68 2.52
CA ALA A 85 12.21 6.45 2.98
C ALA A 85 11.42 5.70 4.08
N PRO A 86 10.81 6.37 5.08
CA PRO A 86 9.98 5.69 6.07
C PRO A 86 8.78 4.95 5.45
N LEU A 87 8.20 5.49 4.36
CA LEU A 87 7.09 4.85 3.67
C LEU A 87 7.52 3.58 2.93
N ARG A 88 8.69 3.62 2.27
CA ARG A 88 9.28 2.41 1.66
C ARG A 88 9.54 1.33 2.71
N ALA A 89 10.12 1.70 3.85
CA ALA A 89 10.39 0.76 4.96
C ALA A 89 9.10 0.15 5.54
N ALA A 90 8.06 0.96 5.72
CA ALA A 90 6.74 0.49 6.15
C ALA A 90 6.15 -0.49 5.13
N SER A 91 6.15 -0.15 3.84
CA SER A 91 5.68 -1.02 2.75
C SER A 91 6.35 -2.39 2.78
N THR A 92 7.69 -2.44 2.88
CA THR A 92 8.42 -3.71 2.95
C THR A 92 8.08 -4.50 4.20
N THR A 93 7.90 -3.83 5.34
CA THR A 93 7.54 -4.48 6.61
C THR A 93 6.16 -5.12 6.55
N LEU A 94 5.16 -4.40 6.01
CA LEU A 94 3.81 -4.91 5.79
C LEU A 94 3.82 -6.10 4.81
N GLY A 95 4.56 -6.00 3.71
CA GLY A 95 4.68 -7.09 2.73
C GLY A 95 5.27 -8.37 3.33
N ARG A 96 6.31 -8.25 4.18
CA ARG A 96 6.83 -9.39 4.95
C ARG A 96 5.80 -9.95 5.94
N GLY A 97 4.95 -9.09 6.50
CA GLY A 97 3.81 -9.50 7.33
C GLY A 97 2.85 -10.40 6.58
N VAL A 98 2.44 -9.98 5.38
CA VAL A 98 1.56 -10.77 4.50
C VAL A 98 2.22 -12.09 4.10
N HIS A 99 3.51 -12.10 3.78
CA HIS A 99 4.23 -13.31 3.35
C HIS A 99 4.37 -14.38 4.45
N ARG A 100 4.19 -14.03 5.73
CA ARG A 100 4.27 -14.98 6.85
C ARG A 100 2.91 -15.63 7.20
N LEU A 101 1.82 -15.20 6.58
CA LEU A 101 0.50 -15.81 6.71
C LEU A 101 0.42 -17.09 5.87
#